data_AF-A0A3D4FGM4-F1
#
_entry.id   AF-A0A3D4FGM4-F1
#
_cell.length_a   1.000
_cell.length_b   1.000
_cell.length_c   1.000
_cell.angle_alpha   90.00
_cell.angle_beta   90.00
_cell.angle_gamma   90.00
#
_symmetry.space_group_name_H-M   'P 1'
#
loop_
_entity.id
_entity.type
_entity.pdbx_description
1 polymer ?
#
loop_
_entity_poly.entity_id
_entity_poly.type
_entity_poly.pdbx_seq_one_letter_code
_entity_poly.pdbx_strand_id
1 'polypeptide(L)'
;MNNKFLYELQEDILDKKAIYILYAFVFILSFIINIENIKLYVNIFRFILSGIALVFLVLIYLKCKNSRNQKENRIIVQNIFFFIVLTFSCMYVFIK
;
A
#
# COMPACT_ATOMS: atom_id res chain seq x y z
N MET A 1 -9.70 19.63 8.52
CA MET A 1 -8.52 18.76 8.54
C MET A 1 -7.73 19.04 7.27
N ASN A 2 -6.55 19.66 7.39
CA ASN A 2 -5.82 20.20 6.26
C ASN A 2 -5.47 19.07 5.28
N ASN A 3 -6.03 19.09 4.06
CA ASN A 3 -5.76 18.04 3.07
C ASN A 3 -4.28 18.02 2.64
N LYS A 4 -3.51 19.05 3.01
CA LYS A 4 -2.07 19.18 2.76
C LYS A 4 -1.29 17.89 3.02
N PHE A 5 -1.54 17.18 4.13
CA PHE A 5 -0.89 15.91 4.43
C PHE A 5 -1.13 14.83 3.34
N LEU A 6 -2.37 14.69 2.85
CA LEU A 6 -2.70 13.72 1.82
C LEU A 6 -2.14 14.11 0.45
N TYR A 7 -1.97 15.42 0.21
CA TYR A 7 -1.35 15.94 -1.00
C TYR A 7 0.16 15.70 -1.00
N GLU A 8 0.85 15.98 0.11
CA GLU A 8 2.27 15.65 0.29
C GLU A 8 2.50 14.15 0.14
N LEU A 9 1.67 13.33 0.80
CA LEU A 9 1.74 11.87 0.68
C LEU A 9 1.46 11.38 -0.76
N GLN A 10 0.58 12.06 -1.50
CA GLN A 10 0.36 11.76 -2.91
C GLN A 10 1.59 12.10 -3.76
N GLU A 11 2.20 13.27 -3.56
CA GLU A 11 3.41 13.66 -4.28
C GLU A 11 4.55 12.67 -4.00
N ASP A 12 4.74 12.26 -2.74
CA ASP A 12 5.69 11.21 -2.39
C ASP A 12 5.38 9.88 -3.10
N ILE A 13 4.11 9.47 -3.17
CA ILE A 13 3.71 8.25 -3.89
C ILE A 13 3.84 8.40 -5.41
N LEU A 14 3.85 9.60 -5.96
CA LEU A 14 4.03 9.83 -7.40
C LEU A 14 5.50 10.03 -7.77
N ASP A 15 6.33 10.43 -6.80
CA ASP A 15 7.77 10.51 -6.97
C ASP A 15 8.37 9.11 -7.14
N LYS A 16 8.99 8.88 -8.31
CA LYS A 16 9.47 7.56 -8.73
C LYS A 16 10.44 6.95 -7.71
N LYS A 17 11.24 7.74 -7.00
CA LYS A 17 12.20 7.22 -6.02
C LYS A 17 11.51 6.56 -4.81
N ALA A 18 10.44 7.16 -4.29
CA ALA A 18 9.77 6.68 -3.09
C ALA A 18 8.89 5.44 -3.36
N ILE A 19 8.27 5.35 -4.55
CA ILE A 19 7.54 4.14 -4.98
C ILE A 19 8.46 2.92 -4.97
N TYR A 20 9.65 3.03 -5.60
CA TYR A 20 10.60 1.90 -5.66
C TYR A 20 11.07 1.48 -4.27
N ILE A 21 11.30 2.43 -3.35
CA ILE A 21 11.70 2.12 -1.98
C ILE A 21 10.58 1.45 -1.21
N LEU A 22 9.33 1.91 -1.33
CA LEU A 22 8.18 1.34 -0.63
C LEU A 22 7.83 -0.06 -1.15
N TYR A 23 7.87 -0.26 -2.47
CA TYR A 23 7.74 -1.58 -3.08
C TYR A 23 8.90 -2.52 -2.70
N ALA A 24 10.14 -2.04 -2.71
CA ALA A 24 11.30 -2.83 -2.27
C ALA A 24 11.20 -3.20 -0.79
N PHE A 25 10.73 -2.30 0.06
CA PHE A 25 10.55 -2.55 1.49
C PHE A 25 9.45 -3.60 1.74
N VAL A 26 8.30 -3.48 1.08
CA VAL A 26 7.22 -4.47 1.14
C VAL A 26 7.68 -5.83 0.59
N PHE A 27 8.48 -5.84 -0.49
CA PHE A 27 9.02 -7.05 -1.09
C PHE A 27 10.05 -7.75 -0.20
N ILE A 28 11.02 -7.00 0.35
CA ILE A 28 12.04 -7.50 1.27
C ILE A 28 11.40 -8.04 2.54
N LEU A 29 10.45 -7.31 3.13
CA LEU A 29 9.66 -7.81 4.24
C LEU A 29 8.99 -9.13 3.86
N SER A 30 8.27 -9.16 2.73
CA SER A 30 7.58 -10.36 2.25
C SER A 30 8.49 -11.58 2.06
N PHE A 31 9.78 -11.38 1.76
CA PHE A 31 10.75 -12.46 1.49
C PHE A 31 11.51 -12.95 2.74
N ILE A 32 11.83 -12.05 3.68
CA ILE A 32 12.53 -12.39 4.95
C ILE A 32 11.69 -13.33 5.85
N ILE A 33 10.38 -13.41 5.63
CA ILE A 33 9.40 -14.06 6.52
C ILE A 33 9.26 -15.58 6.28
N ASN A 34 10.08 -16.20 5.43
CA ASN A 34 9.96 -17.63 5.14
C ASN A 34 10.33 -18.57 6.33
N ILE A 35 10.66 -18.02 7.51
CA ILE A 35 10.98 -18.74 8.74
C ILE A 35 9.67 -19.15 9.46
N GLU A 36 9.44 -20.46 9.59
CA GLU A 36 8.15 -21.08 9.94
C GLU A 36 7.45 -20.57 11.22
N ASN A 37 8.17 -20.28 12.30
CA ASN A 37 7.56 -19.83 13.56
C ASN A 37 7.15 -18.35 13.59
N ILE A 38 7.66 -17.54 12.66
CA ILE A 38 7.37 -16.10 12.57
C ILE A 38 6.17 -15.82 11.65
N LYS A 39 5.73 -16.83 10.87
CA LYS A 39 4.72 -16.69 9.80
C LYS A 39 3.40 -16.06 10.26
N LEU A 40 2.88 -16.42 11.43
CA LEU A 40 1.56 -15.93 11.88
C LEU A 40 1.60 -14.46 12.28
N TYR A 41 2.49 -14.08 13.21
CA TYR A 41 2.63 -12.70 13.68
C TYR A 41 2.96 -11.74 12.54
N VAL A 42 3.78 -12.19 11.58
CA VAL A 42 4.12 -11.31 10.46
C VAL A 42 3.03 -11.29 9.40
N ASN A 43 2.22 -12.34 9.23
CA ASN A 43 1.01 -12.21 8.43
C ASN A 43 0.01 -11.24 9.06
N ILE A 44 -0.15 -11.22 10.39
CA ILE A 44 -0.96 -10.21 11.10
C ILE A 44 -0.40 -8.82 10.79
N PHE A 45 0.91 -8.66 10.95
CA PHE A 45 1.58 -7.39 10.68
C PHE A 45 1.41 -6.93 9.23
N ARG A 46 1.62 -7.81 8.25
CA ARG A 46 1.41 -7.53 6.81
C ARG A 46 -0.03 -7.20 6.49
N PHE A 47 -0.98 -7.90 7.10
CA PHE A 47 -2.40 -7.61 6.94
C PHE A 47 -2.71 -6.19 7.44
N ILE A 48 -2.29 -5.84 8.65
CA ILE A 48 -2.46 -4.49 9.22
C ILE A 48 -1.79 -3.44 8.34
N LEU A 49 -0.53 -3.65 7.94
CA LEU A 49 0.23 -2.70 7.12
C LEU A 49 -0.44 -2.49 5.75
N SER A 50 -0.86 -3.57 5.11
CA SER A 50 -1.54 -3.53 3.81
C SER A 50 -2.89 -2.83 3.89
N GLY A 51 -3.67 -3.10 4.95
CA GLY A 51 -4.95 -2.46 5.20
C GLY A 51 -4.81 -0.96 5.45
N ILE A 52 -3.85 -0.55 6.28
CA ILE A 52 -3.56 0.87 6.55
C ILE A 52 -3.15 1.58 5.26
N ALA A 53 -2.23 0.99 4.49
CA ALA A 53 -1.79 1.56 3.21
C ALA A 53 -2.95 1.69 2.22
N LEU A 54 -3.84 0.69 2.16
CA LEU A 54 -5.03 0.73 1.31
C LEU A 54 -5.97 1.87 1.72
N VAL A 55 -6.20 2.06 3.02
CA VAL A 55 -7.04 3.17 3.53
C VAL A 55 -6.47 4.52 3.11
N PHE A 56 -5.16 4.74 3.25
CA PHE A 56 -4.52 5.98 2.82
C PHE A 56 -4.63 6.19 1.30
N LEU A 57 -4.40 5.15 0.50
CA LEU A 57 -4.55 5.22 -0.95
C LEU A 57 -5.98 5.55 -1.38
N VAL A 58 -6.98 4.97 -0.73
CA VAL A 58 -8.40 5.29 -0.98
C VAL A 58 -8.72 6.72 -0.60
N LEU A 59 -8.21 7.21 0.55
CA LEU A 59 -8.38 8.60 0.97
C LEU A 59 -7.73 9.59 -0.01
N ILE A 60 -6.51 9.31 -0.48
CA ILE A 60 -5.84 10.07 -1.54
C ILE A 60 -6.67 10.03 -2.82
N TYR A 61 -7.18 8.86 -3.20
CA TYR A 61 -7.98 8.69 -4.40
C TYR A 61 -9.23 9.56 -4.41
N LEU A 62 -9.92 9.65 -3.26
CA LEU A 62 -11.14 10.46 -3.13
C LEU A 62 -10.84 11.96 -2.98
N LYS A 63 -9.88 12.34 -2.12
CA LYS A 63 -9.64 13.75 -1.75
C LYS A 63 -8.69 14.50 -2.66
N CYS A 64 -7.75 13.82 -3.31
CA CYS A 64 -6.73 14.40 -4.17
C CYS A 64 -6.99 14.08 -5.66
N LYS A 65 -8.23 13.71 -6.02
CA LYS A 65 -8.62 13.45 -7.42
C LYS A 65 -8.40 14.64 -8.35
N ASN A 66 -8.69 15.85 -7.87
CA ASN A 66 -8.67 17.04 -8.71
C ASN A 66 -7.25 17.54 -9.03
N SER A 67 -6.23 17.09 -8.29
CA SER A 67 -4.84 17.50 -8.50
C SER A 67 -4.03 16.58 -9.40
N ARG A 68 -4.62 15.46 -9.84
CA ARG A 68 -3.92 14.43 -10.62
C ARG A 68 -4.25 14.50 -12.09
N ASN A 69 -3.23 14.30 -12.93
CA ASN A 69 -3.43 14.02 -14.35
C ASN A 69 -3.86 12.56 -14.57
N GLN A 70 -4.25 12.20 -15.80
CA GLN A 70 -4.70 10.84 -16.13
C GLN A 70 -3.64 9.76 -15.85
N LYS A 71 -2.35 10.06 -16.02
CA LYS A 71 -1.26 9.10 -15.77
C LYS A 71 -1.09 8.83 -14.28
N GLU A 72 -1.06 9.88 -13.46
CA GLU A 72 -0.97 9.80 -11.99
C GLU A 72 -2.20 9.11 -11.39
N ASN A 73 -3.39 9.39 -11.93
CA ASN A 73 -4.60 8.69 -11.52
C ASN A 73 -4.48 7.18 -11.78
N ARG A 74 -3.93 6.78 -12.93
CA ARG A 74 -3.70 5.36 -13.25
C ARG A 74 -2.73 4.69 -12.26
N ILE A 75 -1.65 5.38 -11.87
CA ILE A 75 -0.68 4.87 -10.88
C ILE A 75 -1.35 4.63 -9.53
N ILE A 76 -2.12 5.60 -9.02
CA ILE A 76 -2.81 5.46 -7.74
C ILE A 76 -3.85 4.33 -7.79
N VAL A 77 -4.61 4.20 -8.88
CA VAL A 77 -5.58 3.10 -9.05
C VAL A 77 -4.87 1.74 -9.11
N GLN A 78 -3.73 1.64 -9.79
CA GLN A 78 -2.91 0.43 -9.80
C GLN A 78 -2.39 0.07 -8.41
N ASN A 79 -1.91 1.05 -7.64
CA ASN A 79 -1.49 0.84 -6.25
C ASN A 79 -2.66 0.36 -5.38
N ILE A 80 -3.85 0.96 -5.51
CA ILE A 80 -5.06 0.50 -4.81
C ILE A 80 -5.34 -0.96 -5.15
N PHE A 81 -5.36 -1.32 -6.43
CA PHE A 81 -5.63 -2.70 -6.84
C PHE A 81 -4.58 -3.68 -6.31
N PHE A 82 -3.30 -3.30 -6.37
CA PHE A 82 -2.20 -4.09 -5.80
C PHE A 82 -2.39 -4.34 -4.31
N PHE A 83 -2.67 -3.28 -3.53
CA PHE A 83 -2.88 -3.40 -2.09
C PHE A 83 -4.15 -4.18 -1.75
N ILE A 84 -5.22 -4.08 -2.55
CA ILE A 84 -6.41 -4.94 -2.41
C ILE A 84 -6.02 -6.42 -2.53
N VAL A 85 -5.32 -6.79 -3.61
CA VAL A 85 -4.89 -8.17 -3.84
C VAL A 85 -3.96 -8.64 -2.71
N LEU A 86 -3.05 -7.78 -2.26
CA LEU A 86 -2.15 -8.08 -1.14
C LEU A 86 -2.93 -8.34 0.16
N THR A 87 -3.87 -7.48 0.52
CA THR A 87 -4.70 -7.63 1.72
C THR A 87 -5.55 -8.91 1.66
N PHE A 88 -6.16 -9.22 0.51
CA PHE A 88 -6.90 -10.48 0.32
C PHE A 88 -6.01 -11.71 0.39
N SER A 89 -4.81 -11.66 -0.19
CA SER A 89 -3.85 -12.76 -0.09
C SER A 89 -3.44 -13.02 1.36
N CYS A 90 -3.30 -11.98 2.17
CA CYS A 90 -3.02 -12.11 3.59
C CYS A 90 -4.22 -12.74 4.33
N MET A 91 -5.45 -12.34 4.03
CA MET A 91 -6.66 -12.97 4.59
C MET A 91 -6.77 -14.46 4.25
N TYR A 92 -6.46 -14.85 3.01
CA TYR A 92 -6.54 -16.25 2.60
C TYR A 92 -5.63 -17.16 3.43
N VAL A 93 -4.47 -16.67 3.85
CA VAL A 93 -3.55 -17.41 4.73
C VAL A 93 -4.07 -17.51 6.17
N PHE A 94 -4.99 -16.65 6.61
CA PHE A 94 -5.65 -16.80 7.92
C PHE A 94 -6.80 -17.80 7.90
N ILE A 95 -7.48 -17.94 6.76
CA ILE A 95 -8.66 -18.81 6.62
C ILE A 95 -8.25 -20.27 6.41
N LYS A 96 -7.07 -20.51 5.82
CA LYS A 96 -6.52 -21.85 5.55
C LYS A 96 -5.62 -22.31 6.69
#